data_AF-A0A1H8A1J6-F1
#
_entry.id   AF-A0A1H8A1J6-F1
#
_cell.length_a   1.000
_cell.length_b   1.000
_cell.length_c   1.000
_cell.angle_alpha   90.00
_cell.angle_beta   90.00
_cell.angle_gamma   90.00
#
_symmetry.space_group_name_H-M   'P 1'
#
loop_
_entity.id
_entity.type
_entity.pdbx_description
1 polymer ?
#
loop_
_entity_poly.entity_id
_entity_poly.type
_entity_poly.pdbx_seq_one_letter_code
_entity_poly.pdbx_strand_id
1 'polypeptide(L)' 'MNVYDFTVKDNKGNDVSLSEYKGKVLLIVNTATKCGLTPQYEDLGEFSGILPSFS' A
#
# COMPACT_ATOMS: atom_id res chain seq x y z
N MET A 1 4.05 18.44 7.79
CA MET A 1 4.42 17.06 7.39
C MET A 1 3.28 16.49 6.61
N ASN A 2 3.55 16.04 5.39
CA ASN A 2 2.60 15.40 4.49
C ASN A 2 3.02 13.93 4.27
N VAL A 3 2.06 13.04 3.98
CA VAL A 3 2.33 11.64 3.60
C VAL A 3 3.23 11.54 2.37
N TYR A 4 3.25 12.56 1.51
CA TYR A 4 4.09 12.61 0.33
C TYR A 4 5.58 12.88 0.61
N ASP A 5 5.93 13.27 1.84
CA ASP A 5 7.32 13.55 2.22
C ASP A 5 8.07 12.26 2.61
N PHE A 6 7.38 11.12 2.67
CA PHE A 6 7.95 9.84 3.07
C PHE A 6 8.45 9.02 1.89
N THR A 7 9.55 8.34 2.13
CA THR A 7 10.08 7.27 1.26
C THR A 7 9.98 5.96 2.02
N VAL A 8 9.42 4.96 1.37
CA VAL A 8 9.19 3.61 1.93
C VAL A 8 9.89 2.57 1.07
N LYS A 9 10.14 1.38 1.62
CA LYS A 9 10.70 0.27 0.85
C LYS A 9 9.59 -0.61 0.29
N ASP A 10 9.65 -0.92 -1.00
CA ASP A 10 8.78 -1.93 -1.61
C ASP A 10 9.15 -3.35 -1.17
N ASN A 11 8.34 -4.33 -1.56
CA ASN A 11 8.57 -5.75 -1.28
C ASN A 11 9.87 -6.31 -1.90
N LYS A 12 10.52 -5.58 -2.81
CA LYS A 12 11.81 -5.91 -3.42
C LYS A 12 12.96 -5.15 -2.73
N GLY A 13 12.66 -4.30 -1.74
CA GLY A 13 13.62 -3.50 -0.99
C GLY A 13 14.01 -2.16 -1.66
N ASN A 14 13.39 -1.81 -2.79
CA ASN A 14 13.62 -0.54 -3.48
C ASN A 14 12.95 0.61 -2.74
N ASP A 15 13.60 1.76 -2.75
CA ASP A 15 13.02 2.97 -2.19
C ASP A 15 11.97 3.55 -3.15
N VAL A 16 10.76 3.77 -2.64
CA VAL A 16 9.62 4.34 -3.35
C VAL A 16 9.18 5.61 -2.62
N SER A 17 9.09 6.72 -3.34
CA SER A 17 8.58 7.96 -2.76
C SER A 17 7.06 7.97 -2.80
N LEU A 18 6.41 8.24 -1.67
CA LEU A 18 4.95 8.35 -1.65
C LEU A 18 4.46 9.56 -2.45
N SER A 19 5.33 10.53 -2.76
CA SER A 19 5.03 11.67 -3.62
C SER A 19 4.57 11.28 -5.03
N GLU A 20 4.96 10.11 -5.53
CA GLU A 20 4.55 9.57 -6.84
C GLU A 20 3.03 9.32 -6.94
N TYR A 21 2.36 9.16 -5.80
CA TYR A 21 0.92 8.92 -5.73
C TYR A 21 0.09 10.17 -5.47
N LYS A 22 0.71 11.36 -5.50
CA LYS A 22 0.02 12.63 -5.26
C LYS A 22 -1.10 12.84 -6.29
N GLY A 23 -2.27 13.21 -5.79
CA GLY A 23 -3.47 13.40 -6.62
C GLY A 23 -4.29 12.12 -6.85
N LYS A 24 -3.86 10.98 -6.29
CA LYS A 24 -4.64 9.74 -6.24
C LYS A 24 -5.20 9.52 -4.83
N VAL A 25 -6.32 8.82 -4.73
CA VAL A 25 -6.83 8.32 -3.44
C VAL A 25 -5.93 7.17 -3.01
N LEU A 26 -5.37 7.27 -1.80
CA LEU A 26 -4.45 6.31 -1.21
C LEU A 26 -5.12 5.57 -0.05
N LEU A 27 -5.10 4.24 -0.08
CA LEU A 27 -5.47 3.38 1.05
C LEU A 27 -4.21 2.71 1.58
N ILE A 28 -3.92 2.85 2.87
CA ILE A 28 -2.75 2.23 3.52
C ILE A 28 -3.27 1.19 4.51
N VAL A 29 -2.87 -0.06 4.32
CA VAL A 29 -3.30 -1.20 5.14
C VAL A 29 -2.08 -1.83 5.78
N ASN A 30 -2.10 -2.01 7.10
CA ASN A 30 -1.07 -2.76 7.81
C ASN A 30 -1.39 -4.25 7.71
N THR A 31 -0.55 -5.01 7.00
CA THR A 31 -0.74 -6.46 6.83
C THR A 31 0.24 -7.22 7.72
N ALA A 32 -0.19 -8.35 8.29
CA ALA A 32 0.68 -9.24 9.06
C ALA A 32 0.72 -10.60 8.36
N THR A 33 1.92 -11.10 8.06
CA THR A 33 2.17 -12.34 7.30
C THR A 33 1.61 -13.62 7.94
N LYS A 34 1.14 -13.54 9.19
CA LYS A 34 0.67 -14.67 10.00
C LYS A 34 -0.83 -14.72 10.26
N CYS A 35 -1.63 -13.82 9.69
CA CYS A 35 -3.08 -13.89 9.84
C CYS A 35 -3.71 -14.32 8.51
N GLY A 36 -4.34 -15.49 8.51
CA GLY A 36 -5.18 -16.01 7.42
C GLY A 36 -6.43 -15.16 7.22
N LEU A 37 -6.25 -13.90 6.80
CA LEU A 37 -7.29 -12.95 6.42
C LEU A 37 -7.48 -12.92 4.90
N THR A 38 -7.21 -14.04 4.25
CA THR A 38 -7.43 -14.26 2.82
C THR A 38 -8.83 -13.87 2.33
N PRO A 39 -9.95 -14.05 3.07
CA PRO A 39 -11.27 -13.68 2.53
C PRO A 39 -11.56 -12.16 2.54
N GLN A 40 -10.78 -11.32 3.23
CA GLN A 40 -11.07 -9.88 3.34
C GLN A 40 -10.40 -9.03 2.25
N TYR A 41 -9.47 -9.61 1.47
CA TYR A 41 -8.90 -8.94 0.30
C TYR A 41 -9.79 -9.08 -0.95
N GLU A 42 -10.71 -10.04 -0.97
CA GLU A 42 -11.61 -10.26 -2.11
C GLU A 42 -12.55 -9.05 -2.31
N ASP A 43 -13.08 -8.48 -1.23
CA ASP A 43 -13.91 -7.27 -1.26
C ASP A 43 -13.10 -6.00 -1.58
N LEU A 44 -11.78 -6.00 -1.34
CA LEU A 44 -10.89 -4.90 -1.71
C LEU A 44 -10.40 -4.97 -3.17
N GLY A 45 -10.66 -6.08 -3.88
CA GLY A 45 -10.32 -6.24 -5.29
C GLY A 45 -11.13 -5.35 -6.24
N GLU A 46 -12.28 -4.82 -5.78
CA GLU A 46 -13.15 -3.97 -6.60
C GLU A 46 -12.74 -2.49 -6.59
N PHE A 47 -11.90 -2.06 -5.63
CA PHE A 47 -11.24 -0.76 -5.67
C PHE A 47 -9.87 -0.87 -6.34
N SER A 48 -9.86 -0.88 -7.68
CA SER A 48 -8.67 -0.69 -8.51
C SER A 48 -8.06 0.71 -8.27
N GLY A 49 -7.37 0.84 -7.14
CA GLY A 49 -6.68 2.03 -6.69
C GLY A 49 -5.37 1.61 -6.08
N ILE A 50 -4.45 1.14 -6.94
CA ILE A 50 -3.01 0.97 -6.72
C ILE A 50 -2.64 0.81 -5.24
N LEU A 51 -2.85 -0.38 -4.67
CA LEU A 51 -2.24 -0.76 -3.41
C LEU A 51 -0.83 -1.30 -3.73
N PRO A 52 0.26 -0.59 -3.43
CA PRO A 52 1.57 -1.21 -3.50
C PRO A 52 1.62 -2.19 -2.32
N SER A 53 1.85 -3.47 -2.62
CA SER A 53 2.08 -4.48 -1.59
C SER A 53 3.41 -4.18 -0.89
N PHE A 54 3.33 -3.41 0.19
CA PHE A 54 4.41 -3.23 1.14
C PHE A 54 4.28 -4.34 2.19
N SER A 55 5.10 -5.37 2.05
CA SER A 55 5.32 -6.38 3.10
C SER A 55 6.55 -6.05 3.91
#